data_AF-A0A0L0T5J6-F1
#
_entry.id   AF-A0A0L0T5J6-F1
#
_cell.length_a   1.000
_cell.length_b   1.000
_cell.length_c   1.000
_cell.angle_alpha   90.00
_cell.angle_beta   90.00
_cell.angle_gamma   90.00
#
_symmetry.space_group_name_H-M   'P 1'
#
loop_
_entity.id
_entity.type
_entity.pdbx_description
1 polymer ?
#
loop_
_entity_poly.entity_id
_entity_poly.type
_entity_poly.pdbx_seq_one_letter_code
_entity_poly.pdbx_strand_id
1 'polypeptide(L)'
;MSAQYTLNAIEVKDGASTPTPTPTPTPTPSNPTTPNLPRTVERFADLSKWIDDSAEGAGAQNYWVSNNQVYFSVNPTSRERAKLLYTPRTFKESGRHQWRVYLPMRNLHQITSVGAFLYANEYMEFDFEIGYGADDLREAAGAQPNEILAYMTTQATDGKSWDTRVTKEVAISGNAWHDLTMDLDLSTDGTRQFIVTWYIDGRQVMQSRQQWGPDQMKGGAFSSELSLENLWWMGAGENVPEWPDYNPNARAARVVFDRYVYTANTSGKPLGAPGPIDGAFPPTPANV
;
A
#
# COMPACT_ATOMS: atom_id res chain seq x y z
N MET A 1 -73.65 -15.58 52.46
CA MET A 1 -73.41 -14.40 51.60
C MET A 1 -72.77 -14.89 50.30
N SER A 2 -73.18 -14.27 49.19
CA SER A 2 -72.69 -14.39 47.79
C SER A 2 -72.78 -15.76 47.07
N ALA A 3 -73.92 -15.91 46.41
CA ALA A 3 -74.20 -16.37 45.04
C ALA A 3 -73.14 -17.09 44.17
N GLN A 4 -73.68 -18.09 43.48
CA GLN A 4 -73.15 -18.94 42.40
C GLN A 4 -72.68 -18.17 41.15
N TYR A 5 -71.78 -18.76 40.35
CA TYR A 5 -72.01 -19.04 38.92
C TYR A 5 -71.08 -20.17 38.42
N THR A 6 -71.69 -21.10 37.69
CA THR A 6 -71.14 -22.31 37.04
C THR A 6 -70.18 -22.04 35.89
N LEU A 7 -69.18 -22.91 35.70
CA LEU A 7 -68.52 -23.11 34.41
C LEU A 7 -68.53 -24.60 34.04
N ASN A 8 -69.05 -24.84 32.83
CA ASN A 8 -69.25 -26.15 32.21
C ASN A 8 -67.92 -26.82 31.82
N ALA A 9 -67.93 -28.15 31.85
CA ALA A 9 -66.86 -28.99 31.32
C ALA A 9 -66.62 -28.73 29.82
N ILE A 10 -65.35 -28.60 29.46
CA ILE A 10 -64.88 -28.67 28.07
C ILE A 10 -64.06 -29.96 27.96
N GLU A 11 -64.55 -30.90 27.16
CA GLU A 11 -63.78 -32.05 26.70
C GLU A 11 -62.57 -31.57 25.90
N VAL A 12 -61.37 -31.93 26.34
CA VAL A 12 -60.16 -31.82 25.52
C VAL A 12 -60.01 -33.15 24.78
N LYS A 13 -60.34 -33.14 23.49
CA LYS A 13 -59.95 -34.19 22.54
C LYS A 13 -58.42 -34.22 22.43
N ASP A 14 -57.85 -35.42 22.49
CA ASP A 14 -56.44 -35.68 22.20
C ASP A 14 -56.03 -35.04 20.87
N GLY A 15 -55.18 -34.01 20.99
CA GLY A 15 -54.56 -33.32 19.86
C GLY A 15 -53.42 -34.15 19.33
N ALA A 16 -53.47 -34.44 18.03
CA ALA A 16 -52.43 -35.09 17.25
C ALA A 16 -51.03 -34.48 17.52
N SER A 17 -50.03 -35.34 17.66
CA SER A 17 -48.62 -34.97 17.73
C SER A 17 -48.23 -34.15 16.51
N THR A 18 -47.89 -32.88 16.72
CA THR A 18 -47.29 -32.00 15.71
C THR A 18 -45.83 -32.39 15.48
N PRO A 19 -45.38 -32.59 14.23
CA PRO A 19 -43.96 -32.80 13.96
C PRO A 19 -43.18 -31.51 14.26
N THR A 20 -42.07 -31.66 14.98
CA THR A 20 -41.12 -30.57 15.27
C THR A 20 -40.60 -29.98 13.94
N PRO A 21 -40.62 -28.66 13.75
CA PRO A 21 -40.08 -28.05 12.54
C PRO A 21 -38.56 -28.26 12.49
N THR A 22 -38.10 -28.84 11.39
CA THR A 22 -36.68 -28.92 11.05
C THR A 22 -36.11 -27.49 10.97
N PRO A 23 -34.98 -27.19 11.64
CA PRO A 23 -34.37 -25.86 11.53
C PRO A 23 -34.01 -25.58 10.08
N THR A 24 -34.57 -24.50 9.53
CA THR A 24 -34.18 -23.98 8.21
C THR A 24 -32.70 -23.60 8.30
N PRO A 25 -31.82 -24.10 7.41
CA PRO A 25 -30.44 -23.67 7.39
C PRO A 25 -30.40 -22.17 7.15
N THR A 26 -29.79 -21.44 8.10
CA THR A 26 -29.46 -20.02 7.93
C THR A 26 -28.69 -19.87 6.62
N PRO A 27 -29.09 -19.00 5.69
CA PRO A 27 -28.32 -18.78 4.48
C PRO A 27 -26.92 -18.32 4.88
N THR A 28 -25.91 -19.08 4.46
CA THR A 28 -24.51 -18.65 4.52
C THR A 28 -24.44 -17.26 3.88
N PRO A 29 -23.85 -16.23 4.52
CA PRO A 29 -23.65 -14.95 3.87
C PRO A 29 -22.87 -15.22 2.58
N SER A 30 -23.51 -14.97 1.44
CA SER A 30 -22.84 -14.97 0.16
C SER A 30 -21.78 -13.87 0.24
N ASN A 31 -20.51 -14.24 0.24
CA ASN A 31 -19.44 -13.29 -0.05
C ASN A 31 -19.89 -12.50 -1.28
N PRO A 32 -19.91 -11.15 -1.25
CA PRO A 32 -20.19 -10.39 -2.45
C PRO A 32 -19.18 -10.88 -3.48
N THR A 33 -19.68 -11.43 -4.59
CA THR A 33 -18.85 -11.79 -5.73
C THR A 33 -18.22 -10.50 -6.23
N THR A 34 -16.99 -10.23 -5.79
CA THR A 34 -16.14 -9.19 -6.35
C THR A 34 -16.15 -9.43 -7.86
N PRO A 35 -16.47 -8.42 -8.69
CA PRO A 35 -16.32 -8.55 -10.13
C PRO A 35 -14.92 -9.10 -10.42
N ASN A 36 -14.82 -10.12 -11.27
CA ASN A 36 -13.54 -10.72 -11.61
C ASN A 36 -12.80 -9.74 -12.53
N LEU A 37 -12.23 -8.69 -11.94
CA LEU A 37 -11.52 -7.64 -12.65
C LEU A 37 -10.20 -8.17 -13.19
N PRO A 38 -9.77 -7.72 -14.39
CA PRO A 38 -8.46 -8.10 -14.93
C PRO A 38 -7.36 -7.75 -13.94
N ARG A 39 -6.53 -8.75 -13.61
CA ARG A 39 -5.49 -8.62 -12.60
C ARG A 39 -4.16 -9.16 -13.10
N THR A 40 -3.11 -8.37 -12.90
CA THR A 40 -1.71 -8.75 -13.12
C THR A 40 -1.04 -8.93 -11.78
N VAL A 41 -0.31 -10.04 -11.62
CA VAL A 41 0.44 -10.35 -10.38
C VAL A 41 1.88 -10.64 -10.76
N GLU A 42 2.80 -9.83 -10.27
CA GLU A 42 4.25 -10.05 -10.39
C GLU A 42 4.78 -10.64 -9.08
N ARG A 43 5.28 -11.88 -9.16
CA ARG A 43 5.91 -12.59 -8.04
C ARG A 43 7.44 -12.69 -8.20
N PHE A 44 8.04 -11.75 -8.91
CA PHE A 44 9.51 -11.62 -9.06
C PHE A 44 10.27 -12.94 -9.26
N ALA A 45 9.76 -13.87 -10.09
CA ALA A 45 10.51 -15.08 -10.43
C ALA A 45 11.79 -14.74 -11.21
N ASP A 46 11.69 -13.65 -11.99
CA ASP A 46 12.79 -12.94 -12.62
C ASP A 46 12.40 -11.45 -12.72
N LEU A 47 13.31 -10.65 -13.30
CA LEU A 47 13.11 -9.22 -13.54
C LEU A 47 12.80 -8.91 -15.03
N SER A 48 12.31 -9.86 -15.82
CA SER A 48 12.10 -9.67 -17.27
C SER A 48 11.15 -8.54 -17.65
N LYS A 49 10.28 -8.12 -16.72
CA LYS A 49 9.34 -6.99 -16.86
C LYS A 49 9.75 -5.76 -16.07
N TRP A 50 10.96 -5.75 -15.53
CA TRP A 50 11.51 -4.69 -14.72
C TRP A 50 12.83 -4.23 -15.33
N ILE A 51 13.06 -2.93 -15.40
CA ILE A 51 14.35 -2.38 -15.81
C ILE A 51 14.97 -1.62 -14.65
N ASP A 52 16.29 -1.59 -14.65
CA ASP A 52 17.06 -0.74 -13.74
C ASP A 52 16.75 0.73 -14.02
N ASP A 53 16.29 1.45 -13.00
CA ASP A 53 16.12 2.90 -13.02
C ASP A 53 16.93 3.58 -11.90
N SER A 54 17.96 2.89 -11.41
CA SER A 54 18.77 3.33 -10.28
C SER A 54 19.55 4.61 -10.60
N ALA A 55 19.83 5.39 -9.56
CA ALA A 55 20.55 6.65 -9.63
C ALA A 55 21.61 6.80 -8.54
N GLU A 56 22.42 7.86 -8.64
CA GLU A 56 23.33 8.31 -7.58
C GLU A 56 24.30 7.22 -7.06
N GLY A 57 24.85 6.43 -8.00
CA GLY A 57 25.84 5.38 -7.72
C GLY A 57 25.26 3.99 -7.43
N ALA A 58 23.94 3.85 -7.40
CA ALA A 58 23.29 2.54 -7.36
C ALA A 58 23.16 1.91 -8.76
N GLY A 59 22.85 0.61 -8.80
CA GLY A 59 22.58 -0.15 -10.02
C GLY A 59 22.26 -1.61 -9.72
N ALA A 60 22.40 -2.48 -10.71
CA ALA A 60 22.12 -3.92 -10.61
C ALA A 60 22.85 -4.66 -9.47
N GLN A 61 23.92 -4.10 -8.91
CA GLN A 61 24.57 -4.63 -7.72
C GLN A 61 23.75 -4.46 -6.42
N ASN A 62 22.77 -3.57 -6.42
CA ASN A 62 21.98 -3.18 -5.25
C ASN A 62 20.65 -3.93 -5.14
N TYR A 63 20.33 -4.84 -6.06
CA TYR A 63 19.13 -5.67 -5.97
C TYR A 63 19.35 -7.08 -6.51
N TRP A 64 18.59 -8.04 -6.02
CA TRP A 64 18.61 -9.40 -6.51
C TRP A 64 17.26 -10.09 -6.29
N VAL A 65 17.00 -11.13 -7.08
CA VAL A 65 15.85 -12.01 -6.89
C VAL A 65 16.27 -13.23 -6.08
N SER A 66 15.46 -13.57 -5.07
CA SER A 66 15.58 -14.82 -4.32
C SER A 66 14.21 -15.26 -3.84
N ASN A 67 13.91 -16.56 -3.95
CA ASN A 67 12.63 -17.15 -3.49
C ASN A 67 11.37 -16.42 -4.01
N ASN A 68 11.36 -15.99 -5.27
CA ASN A 68 10.24 -15.24 -5.88
C ASN A 68 9.97 -13.89 -5.18
N GLN A 69 11.03 -13.26 -4.66
CA GLN A 69 10.99 -11.95 -4.03
C GLN A 69 12.16 -11.13 -4.57
N VAL A 70 11.99 -9.81 -4.60
CA VAL A 70 13.09 -8.90 -4.91
C VAL A 70 13.59 -8.25 -3.64
N TYR A 71 14.90 -8.33 -3.46
CA TYR A 71 15.62 -7.74 -2.34
C TYR A 71 16.38 -6.53 -2.86
N PHE A 72 16.40 -5.47 -2.07
CA PHE A 72 17.27 -4.31 -2.29
C PHE A 72 18.27 -4.18 -1.15
N SER A 73 19.44 -3.62 -1.45
CA SER A 73 20.49 -3.32 -0.49
C SER A 73 21.25 -2.07 -0.91
N VAL A 74 21.29 -1.07 -0.02
CA VAL A 74 22.11 0.13 -0.19
C VAL A 74 22.99 0.35 1.02
N ASN A 75 24.13 1.00 0.81
CA ASN A 75 24.91 1.53 1.90
C ASN A 75 24.17 2.75 2.47
N PRO A 76 23.71 2.75 3.73
CA PRO A 76 22.94 3.87 4.29
C PRO A 76 23.77 5.16 4.47
N THR A 77 25.08 5.09 4.25
CA THR A 77 25.99 6.24 4.29
C THR A 77 26.42 6.72 2.89
N SER A 78 25.70 6.34 1.84
CA SER A 78 25.98 6.74 0.46
C SER A 78 24.86 7.62 -0.09
N ARG A 79 24.94 7.97 -1.38
CA ARG A 79 23.84 8.57 -2.14
C ARG A 79 23.01 7.55 -2.93
N GLU A 80 23.28 6.27 -2.79
CA GLU A 80 22.68 5.22 -3.62
C GLU A 80 21.15 5.27 -3.62
N ARG A 81 20.57 5.21 -4.83
CA ARG A 81 19.13 5.15 -5.07
C ARG A 81 18.83 3.96 -5.98
N ALA A 82 18.65 2.79 -5.39
CA ALA A 82 18.42 1.56 -6.15
C ALA A 82 16.93 1.45 -6.51
N LYS A 83 16.62 1.25 -7.81
CA LYS A 83 15.25 1.27 -8.33
C LYS A 83 15.00 0.23 -9.41
N LEU A 84 13.76 -0.25 -9.46
CA LEU A 84 13.24 -1.08 -10.54
C LEU A 84 11.93 -0.52 -11.08
N LEU A 85 11.90 -0.23 -12.39
CA LEU A 85 10.74 0.27 -13.12
C LEU A 85 10.01 -0.84 -13.85
N TYR A 86 8.70 -0.96 -13.63
CA TYR A 86 7.84 -1.90 -14.35
C TYR A 86 7.62 -1.44 -15.80
N THR A 87 8.14 -2.21 -16.75
CA THR A 87 8.18 -1.82 -18.18
C THR A 87 6.89 -1.93 -18.96
N PRO A 88 5.87 -2.73 -18.57
CA PRO A 88 4.63 -2.76 -19.33
C PRO A 88 3.94 -1.40 -19.51
N ARG A 89 4.27 -0.34 -18.72
CA ARG A 89 3.80 1.07 -18.90
C ARG A 89 2.33 1.14 -19.36
N THR A 90 1.44 0.40 -18.69
CA THR A 90 0.07 0.16 -19.16
C THR A 90 -1.00 0.95 -18.41
N PHE A 91 -0.64 1.70 -17.38
CA PHE A 91 -1.60 2.26 -16.44
C PHE A 91 -2.02 3.68 -16.86
N LYS A 92 -3.00 3.74 -17.76
CA LYS A 92 -3.44 5.01 -18.36
C LYS A 92 -4.55 5.72 -17.58
N GLU A 93 -5.31 4.96 -16.81
CA GLU A 93 -6.56 5.41 -16.18
C GLU A 93 -6.72 4.73 -14.81
N SER A 94 -7.97 4.50 -14.38
CA SER A 94 -8.30 3.96 -13.07
C SER A 94 -7.82 2.52 -12.85
N GLY A 95 -7.36 2.24 -11.63
CA GLY A 95 -6.90 0.92 -11.24
C GLY A 95 -6.35 0.90 -9.83
N ARG A 96 -6.21 -0.31 -9.29
CA ARG A 96 -5.64 -0.57 -7.98
C ARG A 96 -4.23 -1.13 -8.12
N HIS A 97 -3.29 -0.49 -7.44
CA HIS A 97 -1.89 -0.87 -7.36
C HIS A 97 -1.60 -1.32 -5.94
N GLN A 98 -1.02 -2.50 -5.78
CA GLN A 98 -0.71 -3.04 -4.46
C GLN A 98 0.69 -3.64 -4.43
N TRP A 99 1.39 -3.40 -3.32
CA TRP A 99 2.72 -3.93 -3.05
C TRP A 99 2.70 -4.64 -1.71
N ARG A 100 3.23 -5.86 -1.67
CA ARG A 100 3.55 -6.53 -0.42
C ARG A 100 5.03 -6.37 -0.13
N VAL A 101 5.35 -5.72 0.98
CA VAL A 101 6.71 -5.35 1.33
C VAL A 101 7.01 -5.70 2.78
N TYR A 102 8.19 -6.24 3.04
CA TYR A 102 8.72 -6.40 4.38
C TYR A 102 9.57 -5.19 4.72
N LEU A 103 9.14 -4.44 5.72
CA LEU A 103 9.78 -3.20 6.14
C LEU A 103 10.62 -3.47 7.40
N PRO A 104 11.96 -3.54 7.32
CA PRO A 104 12.78 -3.69 8.51
C PRO A 104 12.78 -2.39 9.31
N MET A 105 13.08 -2.52 10.61
CA MET A 105 13.30 -1.34 11.45
C MET A 105 14.51 -0.56 10.94
N ARG A 106 14.38 0.77 10.96
CA ARG A 106 15.46 1.70 10.60
C ARG A 106 16.12 2.27 11.86
N ASN A 107 17.40 2.58 11.77
CA ASN A 107 18.10 3.29 12.84
C ASN A 107 17.75 4.78 12.80
N LEU A 108 17.80 5.45 13.96
CA LEU A 108 17.44 6.87 14.19
C LEU A 108 17.93 7.84 13.10
N HIS A 109 19.14 7.65 12.59
CA HIS A 109 19.76 8.56 11.61
C HIS A 109 19.79 8.01 10.18
N GLN A 110 19.19 6.85 9.92
CA GLN A 110 19.17 6.29 8.57
C GLN A 110 18.21 7.07 7.68
N ILE A 111 18.76 7.60 6.59
CA ILE A 111 18.03 8.34 5.56
C ILE A 111 17.42 7.42 4.49
N THR A 112 17.41 6.11 4.74
CA THR A 112 16.96 5.13 3.76
C THR A 112 15.44 5.09 3.69
N SER A 113 14.89 5.42 2.52
CA SER A 113 13.49 5.29 2.15
C SER A 113 13.24 4.02 1.37
N VAL A 114 12.15 3.33 1.69
CA VAL A 114 11.55 2.32 0.83
C VAL A 114 10.48 3.00 -0.01
N GLY A 115 10.64 2.98 -1.32
CA GLY A 115 9.67 3.51 -2.26
C GLY A 115 8.77 2.43 -2.85
N ALA A 116 7.47 2.66 -2.82
CA ALA A 116 6.49 1.95 -3.63
C ALA A 116 5.59 2.99 -4.30
N PHE A 117 5.84 3.25 -5.59
CA PHE A 117 5.30 4.45 -6.23
C PHE A 117 4.85 4.23 -7.66
N LEU A 118 4.06 5.18 -8.14
CA LEU A 118 3.56 5.27 -9.50
C LEU A 118 4.16 6.51 -10.15
N TYR A 119 4.93 6.31 -11.21
CA TYR A 119 5.62 7.38 -11.92
C TYR A 119 5.16 7.47 -13.36
N ALA A 120 4.77 8.66 -13.81
CA ALA A 120 4.52 8.96 -15.22
C ALA A 120 5.55 9.95 -15.77
N ASN A 121 5.85 11.01 -15.00
CA ASN A 121 6.83 12.07 -15.27
C ASN A 121 7.08 12.90 -14.00
N GLU A 122 8.00 13.87 -14.07
CA GLU A 122 8.44 14.78 -12.97
C GLU A 122 7.36 15.66 -12.31
N TYR A 123 6.11 15.57 -12.78
CA TYR A 123 4.97 16.30 -12.22
C TYR A 123 3.82 15.37 -11.81
N MET A 124 3.93 14.08 -12.13
CA MET A 124 2.87 13.09 -12.02
C MET A 124 3.45 11.83 -11.42
N GLU A 125 3.49 11.85 -10.09
CA GLU A 125 4.04 10.80 -9.26
C GLU A 125 3.20 10.69 -7.98
N PHE A 126 2.96 9.46 -7.55
CA PHE A 126 2.31 9.13 -6.29
C PHE A 126 3.15 8.10 -5.54
N ASP A 127 3.48 8.37 -4.28
CA ASP A 127 4.43 7.53 -3.55
C ASP A 127 3.86 7.03 -2.22
N PHE A 128 4.33 5.85 -1.85
CA PHE A 128 4.72 5.59 -0.49
C PHE A 128 6.23 5.78 -0.40
N GLU A 129 6.67 6.69 0.45
CA GLU A 129 8.06 6.80 0.92
C GLU A 129 8.09 6.37 2.38
N ILE A 130 8.98 5.45 2.76
CA ILE A 130 8.91 4.82 4.10
C ILE A 130 10.28 4.68 4.72
N GLY A 131 10.46 5.25 5.90
CA GLY A 131 11.74 5.25 6.61
C GLY A 131 11.60 5.64 8.08
N TYR A 132 12.71 5.93 8.74
CA TYR A 132 12.68 6.25 10.17
C TYR A 132 11.78 7.46 10.46
N GLY A 133 11.97 8.54 9.70
CA GLY A 133 11.22 9.78 9.76
C GLY A 133 11.72 10.74 10.83
N ALA A 134 11.63 12.05 10.57
CA ALA A 134 12.08 13.10 11.48
C ALA A 134 11.36 13.08 12.84
N ASP A 135 12.04 13.51 13.91
CA ASP A 135 11.55 13.38 15.29
C ASP A 135 10.21 14.09 15.53
N ASP A 136 10.06 15.30 15.00
CA ASP A 136 8.83 16.11 15.11
C ASP A 136 7.65 15.44 14.39
N LEU A 137 7.90 14.84 13.21
CA LEU A 137 6.89 14.08 12.47
C LEU A 137 6.53 12.78 13.17
N ARG A 138 7.51 12.12 13.80
CA ARG A 138 7.27 10.92 14.61
C ARG A 138 6.40 11.24 15.82
N GLU A 139 6.67 12.34 16.51
CA GLU A 139 5.85 12.82 17.62
C GLU A 139 4.43 13.16 17.15
N ALA A 140 4.29 13.91 16.05
CA ALA A 140 2.99 14.29 15.49
C ALA A 140 2.16 13.07 15.05
N ALA A 141 2.82 12.03 14.54
CA ALA A 141 2.19 10.77 14.17
C ALA A 141 1.93 9.82 15.36
N GLY A 142 2.43 10.14 16.56
CA GLY A 142 2.34 9.28 17.74
C GLY A 142 3.13 7.97 17.61
N ALA A 143 4.20 7.97 16.81
CA ALA A 143 4.96 6.78 16.46
C ALA A 143 5.65 6.14 17.67
N GLN A 144 5.46 4.83 17.84
CA GLN A 144 6.13 4.06 18.87
C GLN A 144 7.58 3.70 18.49
N PRO A 145 8.44 3.29 19.45
CA PRO A 145 9.84 2.98 19.17
C PRO A 145 10.07 1.87 18.14
N ASN A 146 9.12 0.95 17.96
CA ASN A 146 9.15 -0.14 17.00
C ASN A 146 8.42 0.19 15.68
N GLU A 147 8.06 1.46 15.48
CA GLU A 147 7.35 1.93 14.28
C GLU A 147 8.24 2.85 13.44
N ILE A 148 7.95 2.87 12.15
CA ILE A 148 8.55 3.73 11.12
C ILE A 148 7.45 4.61 10.53
N LEU A 149 7.81 5.67 9.82
CA LEU A 149 6.84 6.54 9.16
C LEU A 149 6.68 6.17 7.70
N ALA A 150 5.42 6.01 7.28
CA ALA A 150 5.01 5.99 5.89
C ALA A 150 4.47 7.36 5.50
N TYR A 151 5.04 7.90 4.43
CA TYR A 151 4.68 9.17 3.83
C TYR A 151 3.91 8.88 2.55
N MET A 152 2.68 9.39 2.46
CA MET A 152 1.91 9.37 1.22
C MET A 152 2.12 10.71 0.53
N THR A 153 2.83 10.69 -0.60
CA THR A 153 3.19 11.91 -1.33
C THR A 153 2.58 11.92 -2.73
N THR A 154 2.36 13.14 -3.21
CA THR A 154 2.07 13.43 -4.61
C THR A 154 2.99 14.55 -5.05
N GLN A 155 3.57 14.43 -6.24
CA GLN A 155 4.24 15.57 -6.86
C GLN A 155 3.16 16.61 -7.28
N ALA A 156 3.43 17.87 -6.90
CA ALA A 156 2.73 19.13 -7.16
C ALA A 156 1.32 19.15 -7.76
N THR A 157 0.45 19.92 -7.12
CA THR A 157 -0.80 20.39 -7.74
C THR A 157 -0.59 21.47 -8.80
N ASP A 158 0.54 22.19 -8.77
CA ASP A 158 0.82 23.37 -9.61
C ASP A 158 1.92 23.17 -10.69
N GLY A 159 2.43 21.95 -10.83
CA GLY A 159 3.43 21.62 -11.86
C GLY A 159 4.84 22.17 -11.58
N LYS A 160 5.24 22.33 -10.32
CA LYS A 160 6.63 22.60 -9.91
C LYS A 160 7.20 21.43 -9.12
N SER A 161 8.41 20.96 -9.44
CA SER A 161 8.99 19.80 -8.77
C SER A 161 9.35 20.06 -7.29
N TRP A 162 9.44 18.96 -6.54
CA TRP A 162 9.88 18.73 -5.14
C TRP A 162 9.27 19.55 -3.98
N ASP A 163 8.76 20.77 -4.19
CA ASP A 163 8.44 21.74 -3.12
C ASP A 163 6.95 21.81 -2.72
N THR A 164 6.04 21.23 -3.52
CA THR A 164 4.57 21.34 -3.29
C THR A 164 3.90 19.99 -3.04
N ARG A 165 4.51 19.19 -2.14
CA ARG A 165 3.98 17.89 -1.73
C ARG A 165 2.73 18.08 -0.86
N VAL A 166 1.62 17.48 -1.24
CA VAL A 166 0.64 17.09 -0.22
C VAL A 166 1.18 15.81 0.38
N THR A 167 1.67 15.92 1.61
CA THR A 167 2.18 14.79 2.37
C THR A 167 1.27 14.51 3.55
N LYS A 168 1.04 13.23 3.83
CA LYS A 168 0.56 12.78 5.13
C LYS A 168 1.45 11.68 5.65
N GLU A 169 1.79 11.75 6.92
CA GLU A 169 2.58 10.77 7.64
C GLU A 169 1.67 9.87 8.48
N VAL A 170 1.98 8.57 8.50
CA VAL A 170 1.33 7.59 9.38
C VAL A 170 2.40 6.67 9.94
N ALA A 171 2.36 6.44 11.26
CA ALA A 171 3.18 5.44 11.92
C ALA A 171 2.70 4.02 11.58
N ILE A 172 3.64 3.16 11.20
CA ILE A 172 3.39 1.74 10.88
C ILE A 172 4.48 0.87 11.51
N SER A 173 4.18 -0.41 11.74
CA SER A 173 5.12 -1.33 12.37
C SER A 173 6.40 -1.54 11.55
N GLY A 174 7.55 -1.44 12.20
CA GLY A 174 8.81 -1.95 11.64
C GLY A 174 8.97 -3.44 11.89
N ASN A 175 9.90 -4.07 11.17
CA ASN A 175 10.12 -5.52 11.16
C ASN A 175 8.83 -6.31 10.84
N ALA A 176 8.04 -5.80 9.92
CA ALA A 176 6.73 -6.34 9.60
C ALA A 176 6.45 -6.36 8.09
N TRP A 177 5.58 -7.29 7.69
CA TRP A 177 4.99 -7.28 6.35
C TRP A 177 3.82 -6.31 6.31
N HIS A 178 3.74 -5.54 5.24
CA HIS A 178 2.64 -4.62 4.97
C HIS A 178 2.12 -4.80 3.55
N ASP A 179 0.80 -4.66 3.39
CA ASP A 179 0.16 -4.49 2.10
C ASP A 179 -0.11 -2.99 1.89
N LEU A 180 0.69 -2.38 1.00
CA LEU A 180 0.54 -1.00 0.58
C LEU A 180 -0.36 -0.96 -0.65
N THR A 181 -1.37 -0.08 -0.66
CA THR A 181 -2.31 0.01 -1.79
C THR A 181 -2.55 1.46 -2.19
N MET A 182 -2.55 1.72 -3.49
CA MET A 182 -3.08 2.94 -4.10
C MET A 182 -4.24 2.59 -5.03
N ASP A 183 -5.38 3.23 -4.82
CA ASP A 183 -6.47 3.25 -5.79
C ASP A 183 -6.40 4.55 -6.57
N LEU A 184 -6.29 4.42 -7.89
CA LEU A 184 -6.46 5.52 -8.83
C LEU A 184 -7.87 5.47 -9.41
N ASP A 185 -8.60 6.56 -9.21
CA ASP A 185 -9.91 6.83 -9.80
C ASP A 185 -9.85 8.14 -10.61
N LEU A 186 -10.88 8.38 -11.43
CA LEU A 186 -11.06 9.64 -12.15
C LEU A 186 -12.28 10.38 -11.59
N SER A 187 -12.16 11.70 -11.45
CA SER A 187 -13.30 12.55 -11.07
C SER A 187 -14.44 12.44 -12.11
N THR A 188 -15.68 12.46 -11.61
CA THR A 188 -16.89 12.28 -12.44
C THR A 188 -17.57 13.60 -12.82
N ASP A 189 -16.99 14.76 -12.45
CA ASP A 189 -17.54 16.10 -12.72
C ASP A 189 -17.16 16.64 -14.11
N GLY A 190 -16.68 15.77 -15.01
CA GLY A 190 -16.27 16.11 -16.37
C GLY A 190 -14.83 16.59 -16.50
N THR A 191 -14.12 16.84 -15.39
CA THR A 191 -12.70 17.26 -15.43
C THR A 191 -11.72 16.09 -15.61
N ARG A 192 -12.15 14.86 -15.29
CA ARG A 192 -11.33 13.62 -15.36
C ARG A 192 -9.98 13.73 -14.63
N GLN A 193 -9.95 14.47 -13.53
CA GLN A 193 -8.78 14.58 -12.67
C GLN A 193 -8.52 13.27 -11.93
N PHE A 194 -7.26 12.94 -11.69
CA PHE A 194 -6.92 11.79 -10.86
C PHE A 194 -7.35 12.02 -9.41
N ILE A 195 -7.94 10.99 -8.83
CA ILE A 195 -8.17 10.86 -7.39
C ILE A 195 -7.38 9.64 -6.96
N VAL A 196 -6.42 9.85 -6.07
CA VAL A 196 -5.59 8.78 -5.53
C VAL A 196 -5.97 8.57 -4.06
N THR A 197 -6.21 7.32 -3.69
CA THR A 197 -6.53 6.91 -2.32
C THR A 197 -5.50 5.90 -1.85
N TRP A 198 -4.79 6.20 -0.76
CA TRP A 198 -3.80 5.32 -0.16
C TRP A 198 -4.41 4.52 0.97
N TYR A 199 -4.06 3.24 1.00
CA TYR A 199 -4.38 2.31 2.08
C TYR A 199 -3.12 1.61 2.55
N ILE A 200 -3.04 1.37 3.85
CA ILE A 200 -2.04 0.52 4.47
C ILE A 200 -2.79 -0.56 5.23
N ASP A 201 -2.50 -1.83 4.91
CA ASP A 201 -3.15 -3.01 5.50
C ASP A 201 -4.67 -2.95 5.43
N GLY A 202 -5.19 -2.47 4.29
CA GLY A 202 -6.64 -2.32 4.04
C GLY A 202 -7.27 -1.06 4.65
N ARG A 203 -6.57 -0.32 5.52
CA ARG A 203 -7.08 0.90 6.13
C ARG A 203 -6.76 2.12 5.27
N GLN A 204 -7.77 2.88 4.89
CA GLN A 204 -7.56 4.16 4.19
C GLN A 204 -6.80 5.13 5.08
N VAL A 205 -5.69 5.66 4.58
CA VAL A 205 -4.84 6.61 5.32
C VAL A 205 -4.88 8.00 4.72
N MET A 206 -5.02 8.14 3.40
CA MET A 206 -5.05 9.42 2.71
C MET A 206 -5.89 9.32 1.43
N GLN A 207 -6.48 10.43 1.01
CA GLN A 207 -7.02 10.61 -0.32
C GLN A 207 -6.61 12.00 -0.81
N SER A 208 -6.21 12.11 -2.07
CA SER A 208 -5.88 13.38 -2.71
C SER A 208 -6.51 13.44 -4.09
N ARG A 209 -7.10 14.60 -4.41
CA ARG A 209 -7.58 14.93 -5.74
C ARG A 209 -6.56 15.85 -6.41
N GLN A 210 -6.12 15.44 -7.59
CA GLN A 210 -5.13 16.18 -8.37
C GLN A 210 -5.78 17.25 -9.24
N GLN A 211 -4.99 18.23 -9.66
CA GLN A 211 -5.44 19.23 -10.65
C GLN A 211 -5.36 18.71 -12.09
N TRP A 212 -4.72 17.56 -12.27
CA TRP A 212 -4.39 16.93 -13.55
C TRP A 212 -4.99 15.52 -13.66
N GLY A 213 -5.12 15.05 -14.89
CA GLY A 213 -5.70 13.77 -15.28
C GLY A 213 -4.92 13.11 -16.42
N PRO A 214 -5.49 12.07 -17.06
CA PRO A 214 -4.82 11.36 -18.15
C PRO A 214 -4.43 12.23 -19.34
N ASP A 215 -5.24 13.25 -19.63
CA ASP A 215 -5.05 14.11 -20.80
C ASP A 215 -3.79 14.99 -20.68
N GLN A 216 -3.24 15.15 -19.48
CA GLN A 216 -2.02 15.92 -19.22
C GLN A 216 -0.75 15.03 -19.10
N MET A 217 -0.87 13.70 -19.14
CA MET A 217 0.27 12.77 -19.02
C MET A 217 1.12 12.76 -20.30
N LYS A 218 2.23 13.52 -20.31
CA LYS A 218 3.26 13.46 -21.37
C LYS A 218 4.03 12.13 -21.26
N GLY A 219 3.56 11.10 -21.94
CA GLY A 219 4.09 9.72 -21.83
C GLY A 219 2.98 8.66 -21.74
N GLY A 220 1.74 9.09 -21.51
CA GLY A 220 0.53 8.32 -21.75
C GLY A 220 0.19 7.21 -20.76
N ALA A 221 1.02 6.95 -19.74
CA ALA A 221 0.76 5.96 -18.69
C ALA A 221 1.67 6.17 -17.47
N PHE A 222 1.18 5.79 -16.29
CA PHE A 222 2.00 5.47 -15.13
C PHE A 222 2.70 4.12 -15.31
N SER A 223 3.82 3.98 -14.63
CA SER A 223 4.47 2.71 -14.30
C SER A 223 4.64 2.59 -12.79
N SER A 224 4.66 1.35 -12.30
CA SER A 224 5.05 1.11 -10.91
C SER A 224 6.57 1.07 -10.80
N GLU A 225 7.08 1.62 -9.72
CA GLU A 225 8.47 1.50 -9.30
C GLU A 225 8.58 0.94 -7.89
N LEU A 226 9.68 0.23 -7.66
CA LEU A 226 10.12 -0.26 -6.35
C LEU A 226 11.50 0.34 -6.09
N SER A 227 11.73 0.82 -4.87
CA SER A 227 13.04 1.38 -4.56
C SER A 227 13.50 1.18 -3.12
N LEU A 228 14.82 1.30 -2.96
CA LEU A 228 15.49 1.58 -1.69
C LEU A 228 16.47 2.71 -1.93
N GLU A 229 16.22 3.88 -1.35
CA GLU A 229 16.88 5.13 -1.69
C GLU A 229 17.40 5.84 -0.45
N ASN A 230 18.59 6.41 -0.50
CA ASN A 230 19.01 7.37 0.51
C ASN A 230 18.46 8.76 0.19
N LEU A 231 17.46 9.20 0.94
CA LEU A 231 16.79 10.50 0.82
C LEU A 231 17.07 11.33 2.06
N TRP A 232 17.81 12.43 1.91
CA TRP A 232 18.32 13.27 3.01
C TRP A 232 17.28 13.69 4.05
N TRP A 233 15.99 13.77 3.69
CA TRP A 233 14.88 14.20 4.55
C TRP A 233 14.22 13.06 5.35
N MET A 234 14.67 11.80 5.21
CA MET A 234 14.04 10.63 5.85
C MET A 234 14.61 10.25 7.23
N GLY A 235 15.75 10.82 7.63
CA GLY A 235 16.37 10.57 8.94
C GLY A 235 15.86 11.52 10.02
N ALA A 236 16.23 11.27 11.29
CA ALA A 236 15.95 12.15 12.42
C ALA A 236 17.22 12.70 13.11
N GLY A 237 17.08 13.85 13.77
CA GLY A 237 18.10 14.50 14.62
C GLY A 237 18.76 15.76 14.02
N GLU A 238 19.38 16.57 14.89
CA GLU A 238 20.06 17.85 14.55
C GLU A 238 21.26 17.71 13.59
N ASN A 239 21.67 16.47 13.30
CA ASN A 239 22.81 16.13 12.45
C ASN A 239 22.47 15.06 11.41
N VAL A 240 21.23 14.97 10.91
CA VAL A 240 21.00 14.22 9.68
C VAL A 240 21.83 14.93 8.60
N PRO A 241 22.96 14.35 8.17
CA PRO A 241 23.77 15.05 7.20
C PRO A 241 22.95 15.08 5.92
N GLU A 242 22.91 16.22 5.22
CA GLU A 242 22.32 16.27 3.87
C GLU A 242 22.87 15.09 3.04
N TRP A 243 24.14 14.72 3.30
CA TRP A 243 24.75 13.47 2.88
C TRP A 243 25.70 12.91 3.95
N PRO A 244 25.46 11.70 4.50
CA PRO A 244 26.35 11.09 5.47
C PRO A 244 27.74 10.83 4.89
N ASP A 245 28.78 10.94 5.72
CA ASP A 245 30.14 10.58 5.32
C ASP A 245 30.18 9.11 4.92
N TYR A 246 30.61 8.84 3.68
CA TYR A 246 30.62 7.49 3.14
C TYR A 246 31.47 6.55 3.99
N ASN A 247 30.83 5.54 4.55
CA ASN A 247 31.45 4.47 5.30
C ASN A 247 31.22 3.14 4.56
N PRO A 248 32.24 2.57 3.88
CA PRO A 248 32.09 1.31 3.15
C PRO A 248 31.81 0.11 4.08
N ASN A 249 32.03 0.25 5.38
CA ASN A 249 31.79 -0.78 6.38
C ASN A 249 30.44 -0.62 7.10
N ALA A 250 29.63 0.38 6.73
CA ALA A 250 28.30 0.53 7.27
C ALA A 250 27.46 -0.72 6.97
N ARG A 251 26.70 -1.18 7.97
CA ARG A 251 25.75 -2.27 7.75
C ARG A 251 24.72 -1.81 6.71
N ALA A 252 24.64 -2.54 5.61
CA ALA A 252 23.72 -2.21 4.53
C ALA A 252 22.26 -2.16 5.03
N ALA A 253 21.52 -1.17 4.56
CA ALA A 253 20.08 -1.12 4.68
C ALA A 253 19.48 -2.03 3.62
N ARG A 254 18.45 -2.81 3.99
CA ARG A 254 17.79 -3.75 3.10
C ARG A 254 16.27 -3.57 3.12
N VAL A 255 15.58 -4.14 2.14
CA VAL A 255 14.12 -4.28 2.08
C VAL A 255 13.77 -5.44 1.15
N VAL A 256 12.59 -6.03 1.30
CA VAL A 256 12.08 -7.10 0.44
C VAL A 256 10.69 -6.78 -0.08
N PHE A 257 10.48 -6.92 -1.38
CA PHE A 257 9.16 -6.95 -1.98
C PHE A 257 8.80 -8.39 -2.36
N ASP A 258 7.63 -8.84 -1.92
CA ASP A 258 7.11 -10.18 -2.23
C ASP A 258 6.34 -10.20 -3.54
N ARG A 259 5.53 -9.16 -3.79
CA ARG A 259 4.79 -9.03 -5.04
C ARG A 259 4.34 -7.62 -5.32
N TYR A 260 4.08 -7.39 -6.60
CA TYR A 260 3.29 -6.27 -7.09
C TYR A 260 2.01 -6.79 -7.76
N VAL A 261 0.89 -6.13 -7.50
CA VAL A 261 -0.42 -6.48 -8.04
C VAL A 261 -1.05 -5.24 -8.65
N TYR A 262 -1.50 -5.38 -9.90
CA TYR A 262 -2.35 -4.40 -10.56
C TYR A 262 -3.73 -5.01 -10.84
N THR A 263 -4.78 -4.29 -10.47
CA THR A 263 -6.17 -4.64 -10.83
C THR A 263 -6.77 -3.50 -11.63
N ALA A 264 -7.12 -3.76 -12.89
CA ALA A 264 -7.70 -2.74 -13.76
C ALA A 264 -9.13 -2.41 -13.31
N ASN A 265 -9.44 -1.13 -13.13
CA ASN A 265 -10.81 -0.69 -12.83
C ASN A 265 -11.57 -0.38 -14.12
N THR A 266 -12.20 -1.39 -14.70
CA THR A 266 -13.02 -1.24 -15.93
C THR A 266 -14.46 -0.81 -15.65
N SER A 267 -14.83 -0.62 -14.38
CA SER A 267 -16.22 -0.38 -13.98
C SER A 267 -16.63 1.09 -13.98
N GLY A 268 -15.66 2.01 -13.98
CA GLY A 268 -15.89 3.45 -13.83
C GLY A 268 -16.41 3.85 -12.44
N LYS A 269 -16.38 2.94 -11.46
CA LYS A 269 -16.78 3.18 -10.07
C LYS A 269 -15.62 2.85 -9.14
N PRO A 270 -15.51 3.49 -7.96
CA PRO A 270 -14.50 3.14 -6.98
C PRO A 270 -14.56 1.66 -6.61
N LEU A 271 -13.40 1.02 -6.44
CA LEU A 271 -13.28 -0.41 -6.18
C LEU A 271 -13.69 -0.84 -4.75
N GLY A 272 -14.10 0.10 -3.90
CA GLY A 272 -14.32 -0.12 -2.46
C GLY A 272 -13.00 -0.32 -1.71
N ALA A 273 -13.02 -0.47 -0.39
CA ALA A 273 -11.78 -0.69 0.37
C ALA A 273 -11.07 -1.99 -0.06
N PRO A 274 -9.72 -2.01 -0.17
CA PRO A 274 -8.98 -3.21 -0.50
C PRO A 274 -9.02 -4.22 0.65
N GLY A 275 -9.20 -5.49 0.28
CA GLY A 275 -8.82 -6.60 1.14
C GLY A 275 -7.30 -6.84 1.11
N PRO A 276 -6.80 -7.76 1.95
CA PRO A 276 -5.41 -8.20 1.89
C PRO A 276 -5.06 -8.72 0.50
N ILE A 277 -3.80 -8.56 0.08
CA ILE A 277 -3.33 -9.21 -1.14
C ILE A 277 -3.37 -10.73 -0.93
N ASP A 278 -3.87 -11.48 -1.91
CA ASP A 278 -4.06 -12.93 -1.76
C ASP A 278 -2.84 -13.69 -1.23
N GLY A 279 -3.08 -14.65 -0.34
CA GLY A 279 -2.05 -15.49 0.27
C GLY A 279 -1.50 -14.92 1.58
N ALA A 280 -1.02 -15.80 2.46
CA ALA A 280 -0.42 -15.40 3.73
C ALA A 280 0.85 -14.56 3.51
N PHE A 281 1.20 -13.77 4.52
CA PHE A 281 2.52 -13.16 4.57
C PHE A 281 3.61 -14.26 4.55
N PRO A 282 4.68 -14.07 3.77
CA PRO A 282 5.83 -14.97 3.84
C PRO A 282 6.43 -14.98 5.25
N PRO A 283 7.28 -15.98 5.57
CA PRO A 283 8.13 -15.90 6.76
C PRO A 283 8.98 -14.62 6.75
N THR A 284 9.35 -14.14 7.94
CA THR A 284 10.28 -13.02 8.08
C THR A 284 11.58 -13.29 7.30
N PRO A 285 11.99 -12.42 6.37
CA PRO A 285 13.22 -12.60 5.63
C PRO A 285 14.44 -12.62 6.56
N ALA A 286 15.33 -13.60 6.37
CA ALA A 286 16.58 -13.63 7.11
C ALA A 286 17.54 -12.54 6.61
N ASN A 287 18.26 -11.90 7.53
CA ASN A 287 19.30 -10.90 7.22
C ASN A 287 18.80 -9.63 6.49
N VAL A 288 17.56 -9.24 6.70
CA VAL A 288 16.99 -7.96 6.26
C VAL A 288 16.75 -7.07 7.47
#